data_AF-A0A7Y5CQV3-F1
#
_entry.id   AF-A0A7Y5CQV3-F1
#
_cell.length_a   1.000
_cell.length_b   1.000
_cell.length_c   1.000
_cell.angle_alpha   90.00
_cell.angle_beta   90.00
_cell.angle_gamma   90.00
#
_symmetry.space_group_name_H-M   'P 1'
#
loop_
_entity.id
_entity.type
_entity.pdbx_description
1 polymer ?
#
loop_
_entity_poly.entity_id
_entity_poly.type
_entity_poly.pdbx_seq_one_letter_code
_entity_poly.pdbx_strand_id
1 'polypeptide(L)'
;MNAVRRNDPCPCGSGKKYKHCCYQKNYSAAAATKKTVHFPLPEGSATSAQITSFDAIPVHNQNGLRPEITAEQMMDLCLDEIHRLLAVERVGMTKDLVDAVLHEMDIVPTFTYRQLAERMEKDGRFSVFKGQICSRKGSDPVMLMAEKLRG
;
A
#
# COMPACT_ATOMS: atom_id res chain seq x y z
N MET A 1 12.32 -27.83 -20.77
CA MET A 1 13.34 -27.06 -20.04
C MET A 1 13.00 -27.13 -18.56
N ASN A 2 13.87 -27.71 -17.72
CA ASN A 2 13.56 -27.97 -16.31
C ASN A 2 13.49 -26.67 -15.50
N ALA A 3 12.30 -26.33 -15.01
CA ALA A 3 12.13 -25.27 -14.03
C ALA A 3 12.78 -25.69 -12.70
N VAL A 4 13.82 -24.96 -12.25
CA VAL A 4 14.47 -25.18 -10.95
C VAL A 4 13.46 -24.91 -9.84
N ARG A 5 13.24 -25.86 -8.93
CA ARG A 5 12.31 -25.70 -7.82
C ARG A 5 12.97 -24.93 -6.67
N ARG A 6 12.15 -24.26 -5.84
CA ARG A 6 12.60 -23.37 -4.74
C ARG A 6 13.59 -24.03 -3.77
N ASN A 7 13.45 -25.32 -3.51
CA ASN A 7 14.32 -26.04 -2.57
C ASN A 7 15.54 -26.70 -3.24
N ASP A 8 15.60 -26.71 -4.57
CA ASP A 8 16.69 -27.35 -5.32
C ASP A 8 18.00 -26.56 -5.17
N PRO A 9 19.17 -27.18 -5.39
CA PRO A 9 20.43 -26.47 -5.45
C PRO A 9 20.40 -25.36 -6.50
N CYS A 10 20.92 -24.19 -6.16
CA CYS A 10 20.90 -23.04 -7.07
C CYS A 10 21.85 -23.27 -8.26
N PRO A 11 21.41 -23.10 -9.52
CA PRO A 11 22.22 -23.38 -10.70
C PRO A 11 23.39 -22.41 -10.92
N CYS A 12 23.52 -21.35 -10.09
CA CYS A 12 24.62 -20.40 -10.18
C CYS A 12 25.91 -20.85 -9.48
N GLY A 13 25.98 -22.11 -9.01
CA GLY A 13 27.17 -22.68 -8.38
C GLY A 13 27.43 -22.22 -6.94
N SER A 14 26.48 -21.57 -6.27
CA SER A 14 26.67 -21.03 -4.91
C SER A 14 26.58 -22.06 -3.78
N GLY A 15 26.19 -23.30 -4.07
CA GLY A 15 25.95 -24.35 -3.07
C GLY A 15 24.71 -24.14 -2.18
N LYS A 16 23.99 -23.02 -2.33
CA LYS A 16 22.77 -22.70 -1.56
C LYS A 16 21.52 -23.23 -2.26
N LYS A 17 20.45 -23.48 -1.51
CA LYS A 17 19.11 -23.75 -2.09
C LYS A 17 18.66 -22.55 -2.93
N TYR A 18 17.96 -22.79 -4.04
CA TYR A 18 17.55 -21.77 -5.01
C TYR A 18 16.82 -20.61 -4.33
N LYS A 19 15.88 -20.90 -3.41
CA LYS A 19 15.15 -19.91 -2.58
C LYS A 19 16.03 -18.97 -1.75
N HIS A 20 17.23 -19.42 -1.36
CA HIS A 20 18.19 -18.65 -0.55
C HIS A 20 19.35 -18.10 -1.41
N CYS A 21 19.21 -18.12 -2.73
CA CYS A 21 20.22 -17.63 -3.65
C CYS A 21 19.60 -16.87 -4.82
N CYS A 22 19.56 -17.44 -6.02
CA CYS A 22 19.10 -16.70 -7.20
C CYS A 22 17.58 -16.54 -7.29
N TYR A 23 16.80 -17.24 -6.48
CA TYR A 23 15.35 -17.03 -6.43
C TYR A 23 15.01 -15.58 -6.07
N GLN A 24 15.71 -14.97 -5.11
CA GLN A 24 15.49 -13.57 -4.73
C GLN A 24 16.07 -12.57 -5.76
N LYS A 25 16.88 -13.03 -6.73
CA LYS A 25 17.54 -12.15 -7.70
C LYS A 25 16.65 -11.77 -8.90
N ASN A 26 15.51 -12.45 -9.09
CA ASN A 26 14.51 -12.12 -10.11
C ASN A 26 13.25 -11.46 -9.54
N TYR A 27 13.22 -11.16 -8.24
CA TYR A 27 12.09 -10.51 -7.57
C TYR A 27 12.61 -9.28 -6.84
N SER A 28 12.12 -8.11 -7.19
CA SER A 28 12.34 -6.92 -6.36
C SER A 28 11.44 -7.03 -5.12
N ALA A 29 12.06 -7.14 -3.95
CA ALA A 29 11.36 -6.90 -2.70
C ALA A 29 11.04 -5.41 -2.63
N ALA A 30 9.80 -5.03 -2.90
CA ALA A 30 9.30 -3.73 -2.49
C ALA A 30 8.96 -3.82 -1.00
N ALA A 31 9.96 -3.74 -0.12
CA ALA A 31 9.69 -3.57 1.29
C ALA A 31 9.16 -2.14 1.49
N ALA A 32 7.89 -1.97 1.86
CA ALA A 32 7.46 -0.76 2.52
C ALA A 32 8.32 -0.65 3.79
N THR A 33 9.35 0.18 3.76
CA THR A 33 10.24 0.40 4.91
C THR A 33 9.44 1.17 5.95
N LYS A 34 8.76 0.42 6.82
CA LYS A 34 8.14 0.97 8.03
C LYS A 34 9.27 1.47 8.91
N LYS A 35 9.42 2.79 9.01
CA LYS A 35 10.36 3.40 9.95
C LYS A 35 9.60 3.70 11.22
N THR A 36 10.06 3.12 12.33
CA THR A 36 9.62 3.56 13.66
C THR A 36 10.28 4.91 13.91
N VAL A 37 9.46 5.94 14.11
CA VAL A 37 9.90 7.29 14.46
C VAL A 37 9.47 7.58 15.88
N HIS A 38 10.41 8.08 16.67
CA HIS A 38 10.17 8.47 18.05
C HIS A 38 9.96 9.99 18.11
N PHE A 39 8.84 10.40 18.69
CA PHE A 39 8.44 11.78 18.90
C PHE A 39 8.60 12.13 20.37
N PRO A 40 9.56 12.98 20.74
CA PRO A 40 9.67 13.48 22.10
C PRO A 40 8.48 14.41 22.40
N LEU A 41 7.91 14.25 23.60
CA LEU A 41 6.82 15.08 24.12
C LEU A 41 7.37 16.13 25.10
N PRO A 42 6.70 17.28 25.27
CA PRO A 42 7.16 18.38 26.13
C PRO A 42 7.42 17.96 27.57
N GLU A 43 6.71 16.93 28.03
CA GLU A 43 6.76 16.37 29.38
C GLU A 43 7.84 15.29 29.57
N GLY A 44 8.81 15.23 28.64
CA GLY A 44 9.99 14.36 28.73
C GLY A 44 9.74 12.90 28.36
N SER A 45 8.49 12.53 28.10
CA SER A 45 8.12 11.24 27.53
C SER A 45 8.34 11.21 26.01
N ALA A 46 8.31 10.02 25.40
CA ALA A 46 8.37 9.86 23.96
C ALA A 46 7.28 8.90 23.49
N THR A 47 6.65 9.21 22.36
CA THR A 47 5.75 8.28 21.66
C THR A 47 6.41 7.76 20.39
N SER A 48 6.06 6.58 19.93
CA SER A 48 6.59 6.02 18.68
C SER A 48 5.47 5.73 17.69
N ALA A 49 5.66 6.10 16.43
CA ALA A 49 4.75 5.72 15.36
C ALA A 49 5.50 5.02 14.21
N GLN A 50 4.83 4.07 13.56
CA GLN A 50 5.33 3.48 12.32
C GLN A 50 4.92 4.36 11.15
N ILE A 51 5.91 4.89 10.42
CA ILE A 51 5.68 5.74 9.26
C ILE A 51 6.09 4.96 8.01
N THR A 52 5.25 5.05 6.97
CA THR A 52 5.53 4.50 5.64
C THR A 52 5.71 5.68 4.67
N SER A 53 6.71 5.58 3.78
CA SER A 53 6.89 6.59 2.73
C SER A 53 5.69 6.61 1.79
N PHE A 54 5.24 7.81 1.41
CA PHE A 54 4.18 7.98 0.42
C PHE A 54 4.60 7.50 -0.98
N ASP A 55 5.90 7.42 -1.25
CA ASP A 55 6.47 6.86 -2.47
C ASP A 55 6.63 5.33 -2.42
N ALA A 56 6.26 4.68 -1.31
CA ALA A 56 6.36 3.23 -1.22
C ALA A 56 5.28 2.54 -2.07
N ILE A 57 5.63 1.36 -2.58
CA ILE A 57 4.66 0.41 -3.13
C ILE A 57 3.97 -0.27 -1.94
N PRO A 58 2.64 -0.34 -1.91
CA PRO A 58 1.94 -1.09 -0.86
C PRO A 58 2.29 -2.58 -0.91
N VAL A 59 2.49 -3.19 0.25
CA VAL A 59 2.81 -4.62 0.37
C VAL A 59 2.01 -5.21 1.52
N HIS A 60 0.84 -5.74 1.19
CA HIS A 60 -0.06 -6.38 2.15
C HIS A 60 -0.56 -7.76 1.71
N ASN A 61 0.04 -8.37 0.69
CA ASN A 61 -0.35 -9.73 0.31
C ASN A 61 0.48 -10.81 1.00
N GLN A 62 -0.19 -11.90 1.35
CA GLN A 62 0.45 -13.07 1.99
C GLN A 62 0.94 -14.07 0.93
N ASN A 63 0.34 -14.03 -0.27
CA ASN A 63 0.58 -15.00 -1.34
C ASN A 63 1.57 -14.54 -2.42
N GLY A 64 1.98 -13.27 -2.43
CA GLY A 64 2.99 -12.74 -3.35
C GLY A 64 2.58 -12.70 -4.83
N LEU A 65 1.29 -12.89 -5.13
CA LEU A 65 0.76 -12.93 -6.50
C LEU A 65 0.70 -11.51 -7.09
N ARG A 66 1.22 -11.38 -8.32
CA ARG A 66 1.07 -10.20 -9.17
C ARG A 66 0.10 -10.59 -10.29
N PRO A 67 -1.09 -9.97 -10.38
CA PRO A 67 -1.99 -10.23 -11.50
C PRO A 67 -1.38 -9.73 -12.81
N GLU A 68 -1.66 -10.42 -13.92
CA GLU A 68 -1.26 -10.03 -15.28
C GLU A 68 -2.15 -8.89 -15.82
N ILE A 69 -2.25 -7.78 -15.08
CA ILE A 69 -2.99 -6.58 -15.46
C ILE A 69 -2.07 -5.37 -15.45
N THR A 70 -2.41 -4.34 -16.23
CA THR A 70 -1.63 -3.10 -16.26
C THR A 70 -1.78 -2.35 -14.93
N ALA A 71 -0.80 -1.52 -14.58
CA ALA A 71 -0.88 -0.67 -13.40
C ALA A 71 -2.12 0.23 -13.41
N GLU A 72 -2.54 0.70 -14.59
CA GLU A 72 -3.73 1.53 -14.79
C GLU A 72 -5.01 0.78 -14.46
N GLN A 73 -5.19 -0.43 -15.02
CA GLN A 73 -6.34 -1.27 -14.73
C GLN A 73 -6.45 -1.59 -13.24
N MET A 74 -5.31 -1.85 -12.59
CA MET A 74 -5.29 -2.11 -11.15
C MET A 74 -5.64 -0.86 -10.33
N MET A 75 -5.13 0.32 -10.71
CA MET A 75 -5.48 1.57 -10.06
C MET A 75 -6.99 1.81 -10.17
N ASP A 76 -7.59 1.64 -11.35
CA ASP A 76 -9.02 1.84 -11.55
C ASP A 76 -9.86 0.88 -10.68
N LEU A 77 -9.47 -0.40 -10.59
CA LEU A 77 -10.09 -1.37 -9.67
C LEU A 77 -9.98 -0.93 -8.20
N CYS A 78 -8.81 -0.48 -7.78
CA CYS A 78 -8.61 0.02 -6.42
C CYS A 78 -9.46 1.27 -6.15
N LEU A 79 -9.60 2.19 -7.10
CA LEU A 79 -10.46 3.37 -6.94
C LEU A 79 -11.92 2.96 -6.74
N ASP A 80 -12.42 2.01 -7.52
CA ASP A 80 -13.80 1.54 -7.40
C ASP A 80 -14.08 0.93 -6.02
N GLU A 81 -13.14 0.13 -5.49
CA GLU A 81 -13.26 -0.45 -4.16
C GLU A 81 -13.12 0.60 -3.05
N ILE A 82 -12.18 1.54 -3.17
CA ILE A 82 -12.04 2.65 -2.21
C ILE A 82 -13.31 3.52 -2.19
N HIS A 83 -13.91 3.79 -3.35
CA HIS A 83 -15.17 4.53 -3.41
C HIS A 83 -16.33 3.79 -2.71
N ARG A 84 -16.38 2.45 -2.82
CA ARG A 84 -17.33 1.62 -2.07
C ARG A 84 -17.05 1.66 -0.57
N LEU A 85 -15.80 1.51 -0.16
CA LEU A 85 -15.38 1.58 1.25
C LEU A 85 -15.74 2.93 1.89
N LEU A 86 -15.52 4.04 1.17
CA LEU A 86 -15.87 5.39 1.61
C LEU A 86 -17.38 5.64 1.71
N ALA A 87 -18.23 4.81 1.11
CA ALA A 87 -19.67 4.90 1.33
C ALA A 87 -20.06 4.51 2.77
N VAL A 88 -19.25 3.67 3.42
CA VAL A 88 -19.43 3.24 4.81
C VAL A 88 -18.56 4.06 5.76
N GLU A 89 -17.25 4.14 5.49
CA GLU A 89 -16.26 4.78 6.37
C GLU A 89 -16.34 6.32 6.38
N ARG A 90 -16.99 6.91 5.36
CA ARG A 90 -17.11 8.36 5.06
C ARG A 90 -15.79 9.10 4.79
N VAL A 91 -14.74 8.79 5.53
CA VAL A 91 -13.40 9.37 5.43
C VAL A 91 -12.34 8.37 5.88
N GLY A 92 -11.16 8.43 5.26
CA GLY A 92 -10.01 7.64 5.68
C GLY A 92 -8.70 8.23 5.20
N MET A 93 -7.61 7.79 5.83
CA MET A 93 -6.27 8.04 5.31
C MET A 93 -6.09 7.24 4.02
N THR A 94 -5.55 7.86 2.97
CA THR A 94 -5.33 7.21 1.67
C THR A 94 -4.56 5.90 1.83
N LYS A 95 -3.50 5.91 2.65
CA LYS A 95 -2.70 4.70 2.93
C LYS A 95 -3.56 3.57 3.50
N ASP A 96 -4.42 3.86 4.47
CA ASP A 96 -5.19 2.82 5.17
C ASP A 96 -6.34 2.29 4.30
N LEU A 97 -6.96 3.16 3.49
CA LEU A 97 -7.94 2.75 2.48
C LEU A 97 -7.31 1.81 1.43
N VAL A 98 -6.13 2.18 0.92
CA VAL A 98 -5.37 1.37 -0.03
C VAL A 98 -4.98 0.03 0.57
N ASP A 99 -4.46 0.05 1.79
CA ASP A 99 -4.05 -1.15 2.50
C ASP A 99 -5.23 -2.11 2.74
N ALA A 100 -6.39 -1.58 3.13
CA ALA A 100 -7.60 -2.37 3.32
C ALA A 100 -8.06 -3.07 2.03
N VAL A 101 -8.12 -2.32 0.93
CA VAL A 101 -8.52 -2.84 -0.38
C VAL A 101 -7.52 -3.89 -0.89
N LEU A 102 -6.22 -3.62 -0.81
CA LEU A 102 -5.21 -4.56 -1.28
C LEU A 102 -5.13 -5.83 -0.43
N HIS A 103 -5.40 -5.72 0.87
CA HIS A 103 -5.52 -6.87 1.74
C HIS A 103 -6.72 -7.75 1.36
N GLU A 104 -7.87 -7.15 1.06
CA GLU A 104 -9.06 -7.88 0.60
C GLU A 104 -8.85 -8.54 -0.77
N MET A 105 -8.16 -7.86 -1.68
CA MET A 105 -7.83 -8.38 -3.01
C MET A 105 -6.68 -9.40 -3.03
N ASP A 106 -5.88 -9.51 -1.96
CA ASP A 106 -4.70 -10.39 -1.81
C ASP A 106 -3.68 -10.30 -2.98
N ILE A 107 -3.40 -9.07 -3.46
CA ILE A 107 -2.49 -8.80 -4.59
C ILE A 107 -1.31 -7.89 -4.21
N VAL A 108 -0.17 -8.05 -4.89
CA VAL A 108 0.90 -7.03 -4.87
C VAL A 108 0.61 -6.01 -5.97
N PRO A 109 0.44 -4.73 -5.64
CA PRO A 109 0.25 -3.71 -6.63
C PRO A 109 1.53 -3.34 -7.39
N THR A 110 1.35 -2.72 -8.55
CA THR A 110 2.44 -2.20 -9.40
C THR A 110 2.53 -0.66 -9.35
N PHE A 111 1.82 -0.02 -8.44
CA PHE A 111 1.78 1.43 -8.23
C PHE A 111 2.21 1.83 -6.80
N THR A 112 2.57 3.10 -6.60
CA THR A 112 2.84 3.69 -5.28
C THR A 112 1.60 4.36 -4.67
N TYR A 113 1.60 4.61 -3.35
CA TYR A 113 0.51 5.38 -2.73
C TYR A 113 0.33 6.75 -3.39
N ARG A 114 1.44 7.42 -3.75
CA ARG A 114 1.40 8.70 -4.48
C ARG A 114 0.68 8.59 -5.83
N GLN A 115 1.05 7.61 -6.65
CA GLN A 115 0.46 7.45 -7.98
C GLN A 115 -1.06 7.25 -7.91
N LEU A 116 -1.52 6.44 -6.94
CA LEU A 116 -2.95 6.25 -6.74
C LEU A 116 -3.62 7.54 -6.23
N ALA A 117 -3.02 8.25 -5.27
CA ALA A 117 -3.56 9.49 -4.74
C ALA A 117 -3.70 10.58 -5.82
N GLU A 118 -2.69 10.75 -6.68
CA GLU A 118 -2.74 11.66 -7.82
C GLU A 118 -3.85 11.29 -8.81
N ARG A 119 -4.15 9.99 -8.95
CA ARG A 119 -5.27 9.49 -9.76
C ARG A 119 -6.61 9.79 -9.09
N MET A 120 -6.73 9.57 -7.78
CA MET A 120 -7.92 9.90 -6.99
C MET A 120 -8.29 11.38 -7.11
N GLU A 121 -7.29 12.27 -7.06
CA GLU A 121 -7.48 13.72 -7.23
C GLU A 121 -8.06 14.09 -8.60
N LYS A 122 -7.80 13.29 -9.65
CA LYS A 122 -8.26 13.53 -11.02
C LYS A 122 -9.57 12.82 -11.38
N ASP A 123 -9.92 11.76 -10.67
CA ASP A 123 -11.04 10.87 -10.95
C ASP A 123 -12.41 11.53 -10.71
N GLY A 124 -12.47 12.60 -9.92
CA GLY A 124 -13.65 13.44 -9.77
C GLY A 124 -14.77 12.83 -8.91
N ARG A 125 -14.63 11.58 -8.43
CA ARG A 125 -15.50 10.93 -7.43
C ARG A 125 -15.05 11.16 -5.99
N PHE A 126 -13.82 11.64 -5.80
CA PHE A 126 -13.19 11.81 -4.49
C PHE A 126 -12.95 13.28 -4.15
N SER A 127 -13.01 13.59 -2.85
CA SER A 127 -12.43 14.80 -2.27
C SER A 127 -11.17 14.39 -1.51
N VAL A 128 -10.00 14.82 -1.99
CA VAL A 128 -8.70 14.43 -1.42
C VAL A 128 -7.98 15.67 -0.87
N PHE A 129 -7.42 15.56 0.33
CA PHE A 129 -6.60 16.61 0.94
C PHE A 129 -5.12 16.18 0.96
N LYS A 130 -4.30 16.90 0.18
CA LYS A 130 -2.84 16.72 0.06
C LYS A 130 -2.42 15.26 -0.22
N GLY A 131 -3.22 14.53 -1.01
CA GLY A 131 -3.01 13.10 -1.27
C GLY A 131 -3.16 12.15 -0.06
N GLN A 132 -3.42 12.65 1.15
CA GLN A 132 -3.32 11.87 2.39
C GLN A 132 -4.66 11.51 3.04
N ILE A 133 -5.65 12.39 2.93
CA ILE A 133 -6.98 12.16 3.49
C ILE A 133 -7.97 12.14 2.33
N CYS A 134 -8.81 11.11 2.28
CA CYS A 134 -9.80 10.95 1.23
C CYS A 134 -11.21 10.80 1.80
N SER A 135 -12.16 11.43 1.12
CA SER A 135 -13.61 11.28 1.30
C SER A 135 -14.31 11.29 -0.05
N ARG A 136 -15.63 11.10 -0.07
CA ARG A 136 -16.42 11.20 -1.31
C ARG A 136 -16.49 12.65 -1.79
N LYS A 137 -16.73 12.83 -3.09
CA LYS A 137 -16.94 14.17 -3.67
C LYS A 137 -18.03 14.94 -2.91
N GLY A 138 -17.78 16.21 -2.68
CA GLY A 138 -18.74 17.12 -2.06
C GLY A 138 -18.71 17.16 -0.54
N SER A 139 -17.85 16.33 0.10
CA SER A 139 -17.50 16.49 1.51
C SER A 139 -16.14 17.14 1.71
N ASP A 140 -15.95 17.73 2.90
CA ASP A 140 -14.66 18.20 3.38
C ASP A 140 -13.94 17.04 4.13
N PRO A 141 -12.89 16.45 3.54
CA PRO A 141 -12.17 15.33 4.15
C PRO A 141 -11.51 15.70 5.49
N VAL A 142 -11.07 16.94 5.67
CA VAL A 142 -10.40 17.36 6.91
C VAL A 142 -11.41 17.46 8.05
N MET A 143 -12.57 18.07 7.78
CA MET A 143 -13.66 18.17 8.74
C MET A 143 -14.17 16.79 9.16
N LEU A 144 -14.43 15.91 8.19
CA LEU A 144 -14.88 14.54 8.50
C LEU A 144 -13.85 13.76 9.32
N MET A 145 -12.56 13.91 9.00
CA MET A 145 -11.50 13.24 9.77
C MET A 145 -11.42 13.78 11.20
N ALA A 146 -11.57 15.09 11.38
CA ALA A 146 -11.60 15.71 12.71
C ALA A 146 -12.85 15.30 13.53
N GLU A 147 -13.99 15.05 12.89
CA GLU A 147 -15.16 14.44 13.54
C GLU A 147 -14.90 12.99 13.94
N LYS A 148 -14.30 12.19 13.04
CA LYS A 148 -13.97 10.78 13.30
C LYS A 148 -12.99 10.59 14.46
N LEU A 149 -12.07 11.53 14.68
CA LEU A 149 -11.11 11.49 15.79
C LEU A 149 -11.69 11.99 17.13
N ARG A 150 -12.86 12.64 17.12
CA ARG A 150 -13.54 13.14 18.33
C ARG A 150 -14.54 12.15 18.91
N GLY A 151 -15.00 11.19 18.12
CA GLY A 151 -15.85 10.08 18.56
C GLY A 151 -15.03 8.90 19.05
#